data_AF-K5VTP2-F1
#
_entry.id   AF-K5VTP2-F1
#
_cell.length_a   1.000
_cell.length_b   1.000
_cell.length_c   1.000
_cell.angle_alpha   90.00
_cell.angle_beta   90.00
_cell.angle_gamma   90.00
#
_symmetry.space_group_name_H-M   'P 1'
#
loop_
_entity.id
_entity.type
_entity.pdbx_description
1 polymer ?
#
loop_
_entity_poly.entity_id
_entity_poly.type
_entity_poly.pdbx_seq_one_letter_code
_entity_poly.pdbx_strand_id
1 'polypeptide(L)'
;MAPGDRKPTLYDSLGLTPTAPPEAVRKAYKRLVLETHPDKIPLDATDEEKATTEQRFREVYQAFEILGDTAKRRVYDNGLNYLRGRVRMEEMQAKLAREREEWDRQSKLRQEERLRAMRERMRQRQEVEQLRREELRRQYDQRPDEYEEKKQALLEELRRVQERQHEILMKAEAKLQEKITTLQEVAKLKRAESIRSARSVRSAQSGRRMVCTPSRRASTANVLMKAHEMLRVDELLRILRATNPELEARRQAVLQRKEERMSTCDGASVISKDSV
;
A
#
# COMPACT_ATOMS: atom_id res chain seq x y z
N MET A 1 50.38 10.92 1.72
CA MET A 1 51.05 11.32 0.46
C MET A 1 52.53 11.06 0.61
N ALA A 2 53.10 10.20 -0.23
CA ALA A 2 54.54 9.99 -0.28
C ALA A 2 55.26 11.27 -0.76
N PRO A 3 56.50 11.53 -0.32
CA PRO A 3 57.24 12.76 -0.61
C PRO A 3 57.82 12.83 -2.04
N GLY A 4 57.14 12.28 -3.04
CA GLY A 4 57.65 12.17 -4.42
C GLY A 4 56.76 12.76 -5.52
N ASP A 5 55.54 13.22 -5.20
CA ASP A 5 54.50 13.47 -6.23
C ASP A 5 53.85 14.86 -6.14
N ARG A 6 54.47 15.78 -5.39
CA ARG A 6 54.00 17.17 -5.33
C ARG A 6 54.79 17.99 -6.33
N LYS A 7 54.09 18.69 -7.22
CA LYS A 7 54.71 19.69 -8.12
C LYS A 7 55.50 20.69 -7.24
N PRO A 8 56.78 20.96 -7.56
CA PRO A 8 57.59 21.86 -6.77
C PRO A 8 56.94 23.24 -6.75
N THR A 9 56.77 23.82 -5.56
CA THR A 9 56.27 25.18 -5.41
C THR A 9 57.40 26.18 -5.65
N LEU A 10 57.06 27.42 -6.03
CA LEU A 10 58.07 28.49 -6.19
C LEU A 10 58.89 28.74 -4.91
N TYR A 11 58.31 28.44 -3.74
CA TYR A 11 59.00 28.48 -2.46
C TYR A 11 60.05 27.37 -2.32
N ASP A 12 59.74 26.16 -2.82
CA ASP A 12 60.65 25.01 -2.82
C ASP A 12 61.86 25.28 -3.74
N SER A 13 61.65 25.94 -4.89
CA SER A 13 62.73 26.34 -5.81
C SER A 13 63.74 27.31 -5.17
N LEU A 14 63.31 28.13 -4.20
CA LEU A 14 64.20 29.01 -3.42
C LEU A 14 64.65 28.40 -2.08
N GLY A 15 64.13 27.22 -1.72
CA GLY A 15 64.38 26.57 -0.43
C GLY A 15 63.82 27.36 0.76
N LEU A 16 62.70 28.07 0.58
CA LEU A 16 62.08 28.91 1.60
C LEU A 16 60.72 28.35 2.02
N THR A 17 60.29 28.73 3.22
CA THR A 17 58.91 28.46 3.66
C THR A 17 57.96 29.55 3.12
N PRO A 18 56.66 29.25 2.92
CA PRO A 18 55.67 30.26 2.53
C PRO A 18 55.56 31.44 3.51
N THR A 19 55.99 31.23 4.76
CA THR A 19 56.03 32.23 5.84
C THR A 19 57.26 33.15 5.81
N ALA A 20 58.19 32.95 4.87
CA ALA A 20 59.45 33.70 4.84
C ALA A 20 59.25 35.20 4.54
N PRO A 21 59.99 36.10 5.20
CA PRO A 21 59.92 37.53 4.92
C PRO A 21 60.50 37.86 3.53
N PRO A 22 60.09 38.99 2.91
CA PRO A 22 60.56 39.37 1.56
C PRO A 22 62.08 39.57 1.49
N GLU A 23 62.72 39.94 2.59
CA GLU A 23 64.18 40.05 2.69
C GLU A 23 64.88 38.69 2.55
N ALA A 24 64.29 37.63 3.12
CA ALA A 24 64.80 36.27 2.99
C ALA A 24 64.71 35.77 1.55
N VAL A 25 63.65 36.13 0.82
CA VAL A 25 63.48 35.84 -0.62
C VAL A 25 64.62 36.48 -1.43
N ARG A 26 64.90 37.76 -1.20
CA ARG A 26 66.00 38.47 -1.87
C ARG A 26 67.38 37.89 -1.54
N LYS A 27 67.61 37.50 -0.28
CA LYS A 27 68.87 36.89 0.16
C LYS A 27 69.07 35.50 -0.45
N ALA A 28 68.03 34.67 -0.47
CA ALA A 28 68.07 33.33 -1.06
C ALA A 28 68.31 33.40 -2.57
N TYR A 29 67.64 34.31 -3.29
CA TYR A 29 67.86 34.55 -4.70
C TYR A 29 69.31 34.93 -5.00
N LYS A 30 69.89 35.90 -4.28
CA LYS A 30 71.29 36.31 -4.47
C LYS A 30 72.28 35.16 -4.27
N ARG A 31 72.05 34.32 -3.24
CA ARG A 31 72.89 33.15 -2.98
C ARG A 31 72.79 32.13 -4.12
N LEU A 32 71.56 31.77 -4.50
CA LEU A 32 71.30 30.75 -5.52
C LEU A 32 71.78 31.19 -6.91
N VAL A 33 71.62 32.47 -7.28
CA VAL A 33 72.17 33.03 -8.52
C VAL A 33 73.68 32.94 -8.56
N LEU A 34 74.37 33.23 -7.44
CA LEU A 34 75.84 33.12 -7.37
C LEU A 34 76.33 31.66 -7.41
N GLU A 35 75.48 30.69 -7.08
CA GLU A 35 75.78 29.26 -7.16
C GLU A 35 75.45 28.68 -8.54
N THR A 36 74.43 29.21 -9.21
CA THR A 36 73.92 28.72 -10.51
C THR A 36 74.31 29.59 -11.70
N HIS A 37 75.20 30.57 -11.51
CA HIS A 37 75.63 31.46 -12.59
C HIS A 37 76.43 30.69 -13.64
N PRO A 38 76.16 30.87 -14.96
CA PRO A 38 76.84 30.14 -16.02
C PRO A 38 78.37 30.36 -16.04
N ASP A 39 78.83 31.50 -15.53
CA ASP A 39 80.26 31.87 -15.42
C ASP A 39 81.04 31.06 -14.36
N LYS A 40 80.33 30.37 -13.44
CA LYS A 40 80.96 29.49 -12.44
C LYS A 40 80.99 28.03 -12.86
N ILE A 41 80.49 27.70 -14.05
CA ILE A 41 80.53 26.36 -14.58
C ILE A 41 81.94 26.10 -15.11
N PRO A 42 82.65 25.05 -14.63
CA PRO A 42 83.99 24.74 -15.11
C PRO A 42 83.96 24.42 -16.61
N LEU A 43 85.01 24.80 -17.34
CA LEU A 43 85.14 24.58 -18.79
C LEU A 43 85.03 23.09 -19.16
N ASP A 44 85.38 22.21 -18.23
CA ASP A 44 85.37 20.75 -18.36
C ASP A 44 84.00 20.11 -17.98
N ALA A 45 82.99 20.92 -17.63
CA ALA A 45 81.67 20.42 -17.26
C ALA A 45 80.97 19.75 -18.44
N THR A 46 80.30 18.63 -18.15
CA THR A 46 79.49 17.89 -19.13
C THR A 46 78.29 18.73 -19.59
N ASP A 47 77.80 18.46 -20.80
CA ASP A 47 76.64 19.18 -21.36
C ASP A 47 75.38 19.02 -20.48
N GLU A 48 75.26 17.90 -19.76
CA GLU A 48 74.19 17.65 -18.80
C GLU A 48 74.27 18.56 -17.56
N GLU A 49 75.47 18.81 -17.04
CA GLU A 49 75.69 19.70 -15.89
C GLU A 49 75.42 21.16 -16.26
N LYS A 50 75.77 21.55 -17.48
CA LYS A 50 75.43 22.87 -18.05
C LYS A 50 73.92 23.04 -18.15
N ALA A 51 73.22 22.06 -18.74
CA ALA A 51 71.77 22.09 -18.91
C ALA A 51 71.01 22.12 -17.58
N THR A 52 71.42 21.31 -16.60
CA THR A 52 70.77 21.27 -15.27
C THR A 52 71.00 22.55 -14.46
N THR A 53 72.18 23.15 -14.56
CA THR A 53 72.49 24.44 -13.91
C THR A 53 71.70 25.59 -14.54
N GLU A 54 71.60 25.62 -15.87
CA GLU A 54 70.79 26.61 -16.59
C GLU A 54 69.30 26.47 -16.26
N GLN A 55 68.80 25.22 -16.17
CA GLN A 55 67.42 24.96 -15.78
C GLN A 55 67.13 25.45 -14.36
N ARG A 56 68.00 25.14 -13.39
CA ARG A 56 67.88 25.64 -12.01
C ARG A 56 67.94 27.15 -11.93
N PHE A 57 68.81 27.78 -12.71
CA PHE A 57 68.89 29.24 -12.80
C PHE A 57 67.57 29.85 -13.28
N ARG A 58 66.97 29.28 -14.32
CA ARG A 58 65.66 29.71 -14.84
C ARG A 58 64.55 29.52 -13.80
N GLU A 59 64.52 28.40 -13.09
CA GLU A 59 63.55 28.12 -12.02
C GLU A 59 63.67 29.11 -10.85
N VAL A 60 64.90 29.39 -10.41
CA VAL A 60 65.20 30.38 -9.35
C VAL A 60 64.82 31.79 -9.77
N TYR A 61 65.08 32.16 -11.03
CA TYR A 61 64.71 33.45 -11.58
C TYR A 61 63.18 33.64 -11.64
N GLN A 62 62.45 32.65 -12.17
CA GLN A 62 60.99 32.68 -12.21
C GLN A 62 60.37 32.75 -10.80
N ALA A 63 60.93 32.01 -9.85
CA ALA A 63 60.49 32.07 -8.46
C ALA A 63 60.70 33.46 -7.85
N PHE A 64 61.84 34.11 -8.10
CA PHE A 64 62.10 35.47 -7.63
C PHE A 64 61.20 36.51 -8.31
N GLU A 65 60.88 36.35 -9.60
CA GLU A 65 60.02 37.29 -10.33
C GLU A 65 58.60 37.37 -9.73
N ILE A 66 58.09 36.25 -9.22
CA ILE A 66 56.75 36.14 -8.63
C ILE A 66 56.78 36.42 -7.13
N LEU A 67 57.76 35.89 -6.39
CA LEU A 67 57.84 36.03 -4.93
C LEU A 67 58.48 37.34 -4.46
N GLY A 68 59.26 38.00 -5.33
CA GLY A 68 59.93 39.26 -5.05
C GLY A 68 58.99 40.48 -5.07
N ASP A 69 57.91 40.41 -5.85
CA ASP A 69 56.85 41.41 -5.87
C ASP A 69 55.71 41.01 -4.91
N THR A 70 55.40 41.92 -3.98
CA THR A 70 54.32 41.73 -2.99
C THR A 70 52.95 41.49 -3.63
N ALA A 71 52.64 42.08 -4.79
CA ALA A 71 51.37 41.90 -5.47
C ALA A 71 51.27 40.51 -6.11
N LYS A 72 52.30 40.11 -6.86
CA LYS A 72 52.38 38.78 -7.50
C LYS A 72 52.42 37.66 -6.46
N ARG A 73 53.16 37.85 -5.36
CA ARG A 73 53.22 36.90 -4.24
C ARG A 73 51.84 36.66 -3.61
N ARG A 74 51.06 37.72 -3.36
CA ARG A 74 49.70 37.59 -2.83
C ARG A 74 48.79 36.79 -3.75
N VAL A 75 48.86 37.03 -5.06
CA VAL A 75 48.06 36.29 -6.06
C VAL A 75 48.45 34.80 -6.06
N TYR A 76 49.75 34.51 -6.03
CA TYR A 76 50.26 33.14 -5.96
C TYR A 76 49.82 32.41 -4.67
N ASP A 77 49.97 33.06 -3.52
CA ASP A 77 49.57 32.51 -2.22
C ASP A 77 48.06 32.26 -2.14
N ASN A 78 47.25 33.17 -2.69
CA ASN A 78 45.79 33.00 -2.80
C ASN A 78 45.41 31.81 -3.68
N GLY A 79 46.07 31.65 -4.84
CA GLY A 79 45.86 30.49 -5.70
C GLY A 79 46.25 29.17 -5.03
N LEU A 80 47.36 29.16 -4.29
CA LEU A 80 47.81 27.99 -3.55
C LEU A 80 46.85 27.60 -2.42
N ASN A 81 46.31 28.59 -1.70
CA ASN A 81 45.30 28.39 -0.67
C ASN A 81 43.97 27.90 -1.24
N TYR A 82 43.55 28.42 -2.38
CA TYR A 82 42.35 27.96 -3.08
C TYR A 82 42.47 26.48 -3.49
N LEU A 83 43.59 26.11 -4.12
CA LEU A 83 43.88 24.72 -4.49
C LEU A 83 43.92 23.80 -3.27
N ARG A 84 44.58 24.23 -2.18
CA ARG A 84 44.62 23.47 -0.92
C ARG A 84 43.23 23.33 -0.28
N GLY A 85 42.42 24.38 -0.32
CA GLY A 85 41.04 24.37 0.16
C GLY A 85 40.15 23.43 -0.64
N ARG A 86 40.33 23.39 -1.97
CA ARG A 86 39.58 22.49 -2.86
C ARG A 86 39.87 21.03 -2.56
N VAL A 87 41.15 20.65 -2.43
CA VAL A 87 41.56 19.28 -2.07
C VAL A 87 40.98 18.88 -0.71
N ARG A 88 41.02 19.78 0.28
CA ARG A 88 40.44 19.54 1.60
C ARG A 88 38.91 19.33 1.55
N MET A 89 38.20 20.06 0.69
CA MET A 89 36.77 19.89 0.49
C MET A 89 36.44 18.60 -0.26
N GLU A 90 37.21 18.23 -1.29
CA GLU A 90 37.09 16.96 -2.00
C GLU A 90 37.30 15.77 -1.05
N GLU A 91 38.33 15.82 -0.21
CA GLU A 91 38.59 14.81 0.82
C GLU A 91 37.44 14.71 1.84
N MET A 92 36.90 15.85 2.27
CA MET A 92 35.76 15.89 3.20
C MET A 92 34.49 15.30 2.56
N GLN A 93 34.22 15.62 1.29
CA GLN A 93 33.10 15.05 0.55
C GLN A 93 33.27 13.54 0.35
N ALA A 94 34.48 13.08 0.03
CA ALA A 94 34.79 11.67 -0.09
C ALA A 94 34.59 10.92 1.24
N LYS A 95 34.95 11.54 2.38
CA LYS A 95 34.71 10.97 3.71
C LYS A 95 33.22 10.81 3.98
N LEU A 96 32.43 11.87 3.75
CA LEU A 96 30.97 11.83 3.93
C LEU A 96 30.29 10.82 3.00
N ALA A 97 30.78 10.67 1.77
CA ALA A 97 30.29 9.67 0.82
C ALA A 97 30.54 8.24 1.35
N ARG A 98 31.75 7.95 1.85
CA ARG A 98 32.07 6.66 2.47
C ARG A 98 31.20 6.37 3.70
N GLU A 99 31.04 7.35 4.59
CA GLU A 99 30.17 7.21 5.77
C GLU A 99 28.71 6.95 5.36
N ARG A 100 28.22 7.60 4.31
CA ARG A 100 26.88 7.36 3.76
C ARG A 100 26.73 5.96 3.16
N GLU A 101 27.70 5.52 2.37
CA GLU A 101 27.72 4.17 1.81
C GLU A 101 27.81 3.09 2.89
N GLU A 102 28.55 3.34 3.97
CA GLU A 102 28.62 2.46 5.14
C GLU A 102 27.28 2.41 5.86
N TRP A 103 26.64 3.55 6.07
CA TRP A 103 25.30 3.61 6.65
C TRP A 103 24.28 2.84 5.80
N ASP A 104 24.31 3.01 4.47
CA ASP A 104 23.45 2.29 3.52
C ASP A 104 23.73 0.78 3.54
N ARG A 105 25.01 0.37 3.57
CA ARG A 105 25.41 -1.04 3.71
C ARG A 105 24.89 -1.64 5.00
N GLN A 106 25.07 -0.96 6.13
CA GLN A 106 24.56 -1.42 7.43
C GLN A 106 23.04 -1.48 7.45
N SER A 107 22.37 -0.51 6.82
CA SER A 107 20.90 -0.50 6.72
C SER A 107 20.39 -1.71 5.94
N LYS A 108 21.01 -2.03 4.79
CA LYS A 108 20.70 -3.23 3.99
C LYS A 108 20.95 -4.52 4.76
N LEU A 109 22.08 -4.63 5.46
CA LEU A 109 22.38 -5.80 6.30
C LEU A 109 21.32 -5.99 7.39
N ARG A 110 20.95 -4.92 8.11
CA ARG A 110 19.86 -4.99 9.10
C ARG A 110 18.53 -5.40 8.47
N GLN A 111 18.23 -4.90 7.27
CA GLN A 111 17.01 -5.27 6.54
C GLN A 111 17.03 -6.75 6.13
N GLU A 112 18.17 -7.24 5.65
CA GLU A 112 18.36 -8.64 5.30
C GLU A 112 18.27 -9.55 6.53
N GLU A 113 18.90 -9.19 7.65
CA GLU A 113 18.82 -9.92 8.91
C GLU A 113 17.38 -9.98 9.42
N ARG A 114 16.63 -8.86 9.37
CA ARG A 114 15.20 -8.85 9.70
C ARG A 114 14.40 -9.79 8.80
N LEU A 115 14.69 -9.79 7.50
CA LEU A 115 14.01 -10.67 6.54
C LEU A 115 14.38 -12.15 6.77
N ARG A 116 15.64 -12.45 7.09
CA ARG A 116 16.10 -13.80 7.46
C ARG A 116 15.41 -14.29 8.73
N ALA A 117 15.41 -13.49 9.79
CA ALA A 117 14.72 -13.80 11.04
C ALA A 117 13.21 -13.99 10.83
N MET A 118 12.58 -13.18 9.97
CA MET A 118 11.17 -13.36 9.60
C MET A 118 10.94 -14.68 8.86
N ARG A 119 11.79 -15.05 7.90
CA ARG A 119 11.71 -16.32 7.17
C ARG A 119 11.88 -17.53 8.10
N GLU A 120 12.82 -17.47 9.03
CA GLU A 120 13.03 -18.52 10.03
C GLU A 120 11.83 -18.66 10.97
N ARG A 121 11.30 -17.55 11.47
CA ARG A 121 10.07 -17.57 12.29
C ARG A 121 8.89 -18.17 11.54
N MET A 122 8.76 -17.87 10.25
CA MET A 122 7.71 -18.47 9.41
C MET A 122 7.92 -19.97 9.23
N ARG A 123 9.16 -20.43 9.02
CA ARG A 123 9.48 -21.87 8.96
C ARG A 123 9.17 -22.57 10.28
N GLN A 124 9.58 -22.01 11.42
CA GLN A 124 9.28 -22.57 12.73
C GLN A 124 7.78 -22.65 13.00
N ARG A 125 7.02 -21.61 12.63
CA ARG A 125 5.55 -21.63 12.72
C ARG A 125 4.96 -22.75 11.87
N GLN A 126 5.44 -22.90 10.63
CA GLN A 126 4.99 -23.97 9.74
C GLN A 126 5.35 -25.36 10.28
N GLU A 127 6.54 -25.55 10.83
CA GLU A 127 6.96 -26.82 11.46
C GLU A 127 6.08 -27.16 12.65
N VAL A 128 5.83 -26.20 13.55
CA VAL A 128 4.94 -26.41 14.70
C VAL A 128 3.52 -26.75 14.23
N GLU A 129 3.03 -26.08 13.20
CA GLU A 129 1.70 -26.36 12.63
C GLU A 129 1.64 -27.73 11.95
N GLN A 130 2.70 -28.14 11.25
CA GLN A 130 2.84 -29.46 10.67
C GLN A 130 2.86 -30.53 11.75
N LEU A 131 3.68 -30.37 12.79
CA LEU A 131 3.75 -31.30 13.92
C LEU A 131 2.40 -31.41 14.63
N ARG A 132 1.73 -30.28 14.87
CA ARG A 132 0.38 -30.27 15.45
C ARG A 132 -0.62 -31.01 14.57
N ARG A 133 -0.54 -30.84 13.24
CA ARG A 133 -1.40 -31.53 12.28
C ARG A 133 -1.13 -33.03 12.25
N GLU A 134 0.14 -33.44 12.31
CA GLU A 134 0.55 -34.84 12.38
C GLU A 134 0.15 -35.49 13.70
N GLU A 135 0.28 -34.77 14.81
CA GLU A 135 -0.17 -35.21 16.13
C GLU A 135 -1.69 -35.39 16.15
N LEU A 136 -2.44 -34.43 15.62
CA LEU A 136 -3.88 -34.56 15.46
C LEU A 136 -4.23 -35.79 14.59
N ARG A 137 -3.49 -36.01 13.49
CA ARG A 137 -3.65 -37.20 12.64
C ARG A 137 -3.40 -38.49 13.43
N ARG A 138 -2.34 -38.55 14.24
CA ARG A 138 -2.06 -39.70 15.11
C ARG A 138 -3.16 -39.92 16.14
N GLN A 139 -3.72 -38.86 16.72
CA GLN A 139 -4.85 -38.97 17.64
C GLN A 139 -6.10 -39.54 16.94
N TYR A 140 -6.37 -39.14 15.70
CA TYR A 140 -7.43 -39.74 14.89
C TYR A 140 -7.16 -41.22 14.57
N ASP A 141 -5.92 -41.55 14.17
CA ASP A 141 -5.53 -42.94 13.85
C ASP A 141 -5.62 -43.87 15.08
N GLN A 142 -5.48 -43.34 16.30
CA GLN A 142 -5.60 -44.10 17.56
C GLN A 142 -7.04 -44.47 17.96
N ARG A 143 -8.06 -43.79 17.41
CA ARG A 143 -9.48 -44.02 17.71
C ARG A 143 -10.35 -43.93 16.44
N PRO A 144 -10.19 -44.88 15.50
CA PRO A 144 -10.93 -44.85 14.24
C PRO A 144 -12.44 -44.98 14.44
N ASP A 145 -12.87 -45.90 15.31
CA ASP A 145 -14.30 -46.24 15.47
C ASP A 145 -15.11 -45.08 16.07
N GLU A 146 -14.60 -44.40 17.12
CA GLU A 146 -15.27 -43.25 17.72
C GLU A 146 -15.41 -42.05 16.75
N TYR A 147 -14.45 -41.90 15.83
CA TYR A 147 -14.48 -40.82 14.84
C TYR A 147 -15.51 -41.11 13.75
N GLU A 148 -15.56 -42.36 13.27
CA GLU A 148 -16.55 -42.78 12.28
C GLU A 148 -17.97 -42.68 12.82
N GLU A 149 -18.22 -43.09 14.06
CA GLU A 149 -19.53 -42.94 14.70
C GLU A 149 -19.95 -41.47 14.82
N LYS A 150 -19.07 -40.59 15.29
CA LYS A 150 -19.35 -39.15 15.38
C LYS A 150 -19.59 -38.53 14.00
N LYS A 151 -18.84 -38.95 12.99
CA LYS A 151 -19.02 -38.51 11.60
C LYS A 151 -20.36 -38.97 11.05
N GLN A 152 -20.76 -40.22 11.29
CA GLN A 152 -22.06 -40.75 10.88
C GLN A 152 -23.21 -40.03 11.57
N ALA A 153 -23.11 -39.77 12.88
CA ALA A 153 -24.10 -39.01 13.63
C ALA A 153 -24.26 -37.58 13.07
N LEU A 154 -23.16 -36.89 12.76
CA LEU A 154 -23.20 -35.54 12.19
C LEU A 154 -23.83 -35.51 10.78
N LEU A 155 -23.54 -36.53 9.96
CA LEU A 155 -24.14 -36.68 8.64
C LEU A 155 -25.64 -36.95 8.73
N GLU A 156 -26.06 -37.76 9.71
CA GLU A 156 -27.47 -38.02 9.96
C GLU A 156 -28.19 -36.76 10.47
N GLU A 157 -27.57 -35.98 11.34
CA GLU A 157 -28.09 -34.68 11.76
C GLU A 157 -28.25 -33.72 10.59
N LEU A 158 -27.24 -33.62 9.71
CA LEU A 158 -27.32 -32.82 8.49
C LEU A 158 -28.47 -33.28 7.61
N ARG A 159 -28.62 -34.58 7.41
CA ARG A 159 -29.72 -35.18 6.64
C ARG A 159 -31.07 -34.83 7.25
N ARG A 160 -31.23 -34.95 8.57
CA ARG A 160 -32.46 -34.57 9.29
C ARG A 160 -32.76 -33.07 9.17
N VAL A 161 -31.75 -32.22 9.12
CA VAL A 161 -31.94 -30.78 8.89
C VAL A 161 -32.40 -30.52 7.46
N GLN A 162 -31.76 -31.17 6.47
CA GLN A 162 -32.15 -31.07 5.07
C GLN A 162 -33.57 -31.60 4.82
N GLU A 163 -33.94 -32.73 5.41
CA GLU A 163 -35.28 -33.29 5.33
C GLU A 163 -36.30 -32.35 5.96
N ARG A 164 -36.01 -31.77 7.13
CA ARG A 164 -36.88 -30.75 7.74
C ARG A 164 -37.03 -29.51 6.86
N GLN A 165 -35.94 -29.02 6.27
CA GLN A 165 -35.99 -27.89 5.33
C GLN A 165 -36.81 -28.25 4.09
N HIS A 166 -36.60 -29.43 3.52
CA HIS A 166 -37.35 -29.91 2.37
C HIS A 166 -38.84 -30.06 2.69
N GLU A 167 -39.21 -30.62 3.84
CA GLU A 167 -40.60 -30.70 4.29
C GLU A 167 -41.25 -29.32 4.45
N ILE A 168 -40.53 -28.36 5.04
CA ILE A 168 -41.01 -26.98 5.18
C ILE A 168 -41.26 -26.37 3.79
N LEU A 169 -40.33 -26.57 2.85
CA LEU A 169 -40.46 -26.12 1.46
C LEU A 169 -41.66 -26.78 0.77
N MET A 170 -41.79 -28.12 0.84
CA MET A 170 -42.89 -28.86 0.23
C MET A 170 -44.25 -28.44 0.78
N LYS A 171 -44.36 -28.22 2.10
CA LYS A 171 -45.59 -27.70 2.73
C LYS A 171 -45.91 -26.28 2.26
N ALA A 172 -44.90 -25.44 2.05
CA ALA A 172 -45.10 -24.09 1.51
C ALA A 172 -45.54 -24.13 0.04
N GLU A 173 -44.91 -24.99 -0.78
CA GLU A 173 -45.27 -25.18 -2.19
C GLU A 173 -46.70 -25.70 -2.35
N ALA A 174 -47.12 -26.70 -1.56
CA ALA A 174 -48.49 -27.21 -1.59
C ALA A 174 -49.52 -26.12 -1.28
N LYS A 175 -49.29 -25.31 -0.24
CA LYS A 175 -50.15 -24.16 0.10
C LYS A 175 -50.20 -23.11 -1.02
N LEU A 176 -49.07 -22.88 -1.72
CA LEU A 176 -49.05 -21.99 -2.86
C LEU A 176 -49.84 -22.56 -4.05
N GLN A 177 -49.75 -23.87 -4.31
CA GLN A 177 -50.52 -24.53 -5.35
C GLN A 177 -52.03 -24.44 -5.08
N GLU A 178 -52.47 -24.68 -3.84
CA GLU A 178 -53.88 -24.49 -3.43
C GLU A 178 -54.35 -23.03 -3.64
N LYS A 179 -53.49 -22.05 -3.35
CA LYS A 179 -53.80 -20.64 -3.63
C LYS A 179 -53.87 -20.36 -5.14
N ILE A 180 -53.01 -20.96 -5.95
CA ILE A 180 -53.04 -20.80 -7.40
C ILE A 180 -54.32 -21.42 -7.98
N THR A 181 -54.70 -22.63 -7.58
CA THR A 181 -55.92 -23.29 -8.09
C THR A 181 -57.16 -22.49 -7.72
N THR A 182 -57.27 -22.01 -6.48
CA THR A 182 -58.38 -21.16 -6.05
C THR A 182 -58.44 -19.84 -6.82
N LEU A 183 -57.30 -19.18 -7.06
CA LEU A 183 -57.23 -17.98 -7.90
C LEU A 183 -57.64 -18.26 -9.35
N GLN A 184 -57.22 -19.39 -9.92
CA GLN A 184 -57.64 -19.81 -11.26
C GLN A 184 -59.15 -20.04 -11.33
N GLU A 185 -59.77 -20.63 -10.31
CA GLU A 185 -61.22 -20.80 -10.21
C GLU A 185 -61.94 -19.45 -10.12
N VAL A 186 -61.47 -18.53 -9.27
CA VAL A 186 -62.00 -17.17 -9.18
C VAL A 186 -61.90 -16.44 -10.53
N ALA A 187 -60.76 -16.58 -11.23
CA ALA A 187 -60.58 -15.99 -12.55
C ALA A 187 -61.54 -16.59 -13.59
N LYS A 188 -61.78 -17.92 -13.57
CA LYS A 188 -62.80 -18.58 -14.41
C LYS A 188 -64.20 -18.02 -14.13
N LEU A 189 -64.56 -17.85 -12.85
CA LEU A 189 -65.85 -17.29 -12.45
C LEU A 189 -66.02 -15.83 -12.89
N LYS A 190 -65.01 -14.97 -12.68
CA LYS A 190 -65.02 -13.59 -13.15
C LYS A 190 -65.14 -13.48 -14.67
N ARG A 191 -64.42 -14.34 -15.43
CA ARG A 191 -64.58 -14.43 -16.90
C ARG A 191 -66.01 -14.81 -17.28
N ALA A 192 -66.63 -15.78 -16.60
CA ALA A 192 -68.01 -16.18 -16.84
C ALA A 192 -69.03 -15.10 -16.46
N GLU A 193 -68.77 -14.30 -15.42
CA GLU A 193 -69.58 -13.14 -15.06
C GLU A 193 -69.44 -12.01 -16.08
N SER A 194 -68.23 -11.73 -16.57
CA SER A 194 -67.98 -10.74 -17.63
C SER A 194 -68.69 -11.13 -18.94
N ILE A 195 -68.61 -12.40 -19.35
CA ILE A 195 -69.37 -12.92 -20.51
C ILE A 195 -70.88 -12.75 -20.30
N ARG A 196 -71.39 -13.04 -19.09
CA ARG A 196 -72.81 -12.84 -18.75
C ARG A 196 -73.21 -11.36 -18.78
N SER A 197 -72.39 -10.47 -18.24
CA SER A 197 -72.59 -9.01 -18.31
C SER A 197 -72.61 -8.52 -19.76
N ALA A 198 -71.65 -8.93 -20.58
CA ALA A 198 -71.59 -8.60 -22.01
C ALA A 198 -72.77 -9.15 -22.82
N ARG A 199 -73.35 -10.30 -22.41
CA ARG A 199 -74.60 -10.85 -22.99
C ARG A 199 -75.84 -10.08 -22.53
N SER A 200 -75.90 -9.66 -21.27
CA SER A 200 -76.98 -8.84 -20.70
C SER A 200 -77.03 -7.45 -21.36
N VAL A 201 -75.88 -6.83 -21.62
CA VAL A 201 -75.82 -5.53 -22.32
C VAL A 201 -76.27 -5.68 -23.78
N ARG A 202 -75.88 -6.77 -24.45
CA ARG A 202 -76.38 -7.12 -25.80
C ARG A 202 -77.89 -7.42 -25.83
N SER A 203 -78.44 -8.10 -24.81
CA SER A 203 -79.89 -8.37 -24.74
C SER A 203 -80.72 -7.13 -24.35
N ALA A 204 -80.11 -6.19 -23.62
CA ALA A 204 -80.71 -4.90 -23.31
C ALA A 204 -80.78 -4.00 -24.56
N GLN A 205 -79.79 -4.06 -25.45
CA GLN A 205 -79.86 -3.43 -26.78
C GLN A 205 -80.86 -4.12 -27.73
N SER A 206 -81.24 -5.39 -27.48
CA SER A 206 -82.21 -6.14 -28.28
C SER A 206 -83.61 -6.26 -27.64
N GLY A 207 -83.94 -5.44 -26.64
CA GLY A 207 -85.33 -5.25 -26.19
C GLY A 207 -86.02 -6.44 -25.51
N ARG A 208 -85.31 -7.34 -24.80
CA ARG A 208 -85.95 -8.37 -23.93
C ARG A 208 -85.48 -8.26 -22.48
N ARG A 209 -86.42 -7.95 -21.56
CA ARG A 209 -86.20 -8.01 -20.10
C ARG A 209 -85.94 -9.46 -19.67
N MET A 210 -84.78 -9.73 -19.08
CA MET A 210 -84.51 -10.98 -18.36
C MET A 210 -84.64 -10.77 -16.85
N VAL A 211 -85.40 -11.66 -16.21
CA VAL A 211 -85.54 -11.79 -14.75
C VAL A 211 -84.29 -12.49 -14.22
N CYS A 212 -83.49 -11.82 -13.40
CA CYS A 212 -82.35 -12.45 -12.71
C CYS A 212 -82.78 -13.01 -11.35
N THR A 213 -82.57 -14.30 -11.13
CA THR A 213 -82.78 -14.97 -9.83
C THR A 213 -81.61 -14.69 -8.86
N PRO A 214 -81.85 -14.50 -7.54
CA PRO A 214 -80.82 -14.00 -6.61
C PRO A 214 -79.83 -15.07 -6.12
N SER A 215 -80.09 -16.35 -6.36
CA SER A 215 -79.46 -17.46 -5.63
C SER A 215 -77.96 -17.68 -5.92
N ARG A 216 -77.45 -17.39 -7.14
CA ARG A 216 -76.03 -17.61 -7.48
C ARG A 216 -75.08 -16.44 -7.21
N ARG A 217 -75.58 -15.22 -6.99
CA ARG A 217 -74.75 -14.04 -6.66
C ARG A 217 -74.18 -14.11 -5.24
N ALA A 218 -74.91 -14.73 -4.31
CA ALA A 218 -74.43 -14.94 -2.94
C ALA A 218 -73.21 -15.87 -2.88
N SER A 219 -73.19 -16.91 -3.72
CA SER A 219 -72.05 -17.85 -3.80
C SER A 219 -70.79 -17.21 -4.39
N THR A 220 -70.91 -16.38 -5.42
CA THR A 220 -69.75 -15.67 -5.99
C THR A 220 -69.27 -14.53 -5.10
N ALA A 221 -70.15 -13.82 -4.40
CA ALA A 221 -69.79 -12.83 -3.39
C ALA A 221 -69.03 -13.45 -2.21
N ASN A 222 -69.45 -14.63 -1.71
CA ASN A 222 -68.73 -15.34 -0.66
C ASN A 222 -67.33 -15.80 -1.10
N VAL A 223 -67.19 -16.26 -2.35
CA VAL A 223 -65.88 -16.66 -2.90
C VAL A 223 -64.96 -15.44 -3.13
N LEU A 224 -65.50 -14.30 -3.57
CA LEU A 224 -64.76 -13.05 -3.74
C LEU A 224 -64.34 -12.42 -2.42
N MET A 225 -65.21 -12.45 -1.40
CA MET A 225 -64.88 -12.00 -0.03
C MET A 225 -63.77 -12.86 0.57
N LYS A 226 -63.85 -14.18 0.43
CA LYS A 226 -62.81 -15.12 0.90
C LYS A 226 -61.49 -14.94 0.15
N ALA A 227 -61.53 -14.61 -1.14
CA ALA A 227 -60.34 -14.25 -1.91
C ALA A 227 -59.73 -12.90 -1.47
N HIS A 228 -60.55 -11.91 -1.11
CA HIS A 228 -60.09 -10.60 -0.62
C HIS A 228 -59.51 -10.67 0.80
N GLU A 229 -60.02 -11.57 1.64
CA GLU A 229 -59.41 -11.91 2.94
C GLU A 229 -58.04 -12.58 2.77
N MET A 230 -57.88 -13.49 1.81
CA MET A 230 -56.61 -14.20 1.57
C MET A 230 -55.53 -13.36 0.86
N LEU A 231 -55.89 -12.19 0.32
CA LEU A 231 -54.99 -11.26 -0.39
C LEU A 231 -54.40 -10.16 0.49
N ARG A 232 -54.61 -10.17 1.81
CA ARG A 232 -53.93 -9.21 2.69
C ARG A 232 -52.44 -9.53 2.73
N VAL A 233 -51.66 -8.71 2.03
CA VAL A 233 -50.19 -8.73 1.99
C VAL A 233 -49.60 -8.80 3.40
N ASP A 234 -50.26 -8.21 4.39
CA ASP A 234 -49.84 -8.24 5.79
C ASP A 234 -49.84 -9.63 6.41
N GLU A 235 -50.78 -10.50 6.03
CA GLU A 235 -50.89 -11.85 6.58
C GLU A 235 -49.86 -12.80 5.93
N LEU A 236 -49.60 -12.60 4.64
CA LEU A 236 -48.49 -13.25 3.95
C LEU A 236 -47.14 -12.83 4.54
N LEU A 237 -46.93 -11.53 4.78
CA LEU A 237 -45.73 -11.04 5.45
C LEU A 237 -45.61 -11.60 6.87
N ARG A 238 -46.71 -11.71 7.62
CA ARG A 238 -46.69 -12.29 8.97
C ARG A 238 -46.27 -13.76 8.97
N ILE A 239 -46.78 -14.56 8.04
CA ILE A 239 -46.40 -15.98 7.88
C ILE A 239 -44.93 -16.10 7.44
N LEU A 240 -44.49 -15.28 6.48
CA LEU A 240 -43.13 -15.31 5.97
C LEU A 240 -42.08 -14.93 7.03
N ARG A 241 -42.44 -13.98 7.92
CA ARG A 241 -41.65 -13.60 9.10
C ARG A 241 -41.59 -14.71 10.14
N ALA A 242 -42.71 -15.39 10.39
CA ALA A 242 -42.77 -16.52 11.32
C ALA A 242 -41.96 -17.73 10.83
N THR A 243 -41.92 -17.99 9.52
CA THR A 243 -41.18 -19.13 8.94
C THR A 243 -39.69 -18.88 8.77
N ASN A 244 -39.21 -17.64 8.87
CA ASN A 244 -37.80 -17.33 8.57
C ASN A 244 -37.22 -16.28 9.53
N PRO A 245 -36.95 -16.66 10.80
CA PRO A 245 -36.51 -15.74 11.84
C PRO A 245 -35.12 -15.11 11.55
N GLU A 246 -34.25 -15.79 10.80
CA GLU A 246 -32.95 -15.23 10.40
C GLU A 246 -33.08 -14.04 9.44
N LEU A 247 -34.08 -14.06 8.54
CA LEU A 247 -34.36 -12.94 7.63
C LEU A 247 -34.91 -11.72 8.38
N GLU A 248 -35.75 -11.94 9.39
CA GLU A 248 -36.22 -10.90 10.31
C GLU A 248 -35.07 -10.30 11.12
N ALA A 249 -34.19 -11.12 11.69
CA ALA A 249 -33.02 -10.67 12.45
C ALA A 249 -32.06 -9.83 11.59
N ARG A 250 -31.79 -10.25 10.35
CA ARG A 250 -30.98 -9.48 9.39
C ARG A 250 -31.62 -8.14 9.04
N ARG A 251 -32.94 -8.11 8.86
CA ARG A 251 -33.68 -6.86 8.59
C ARG A 251 -33.62 -5.91 9.78
N GLN A 252 -33.80 -6.40 11.01
CA GLN A 252 -33.67 -5.60 12.23
C GLN A 252 -32.25 -5.02 12.37
N ALA A 253 -31.22 -5.81 12.10
CA ALA A 253 -29.84 -5.34 12.10
C ALA A 253 -29.57 -4.23 11.05
N VAL A 254 -30.20 -4.31 9.88
CA VAL A 254 -30.12 -3.25 8.86
C VAL A 254 -30.85 -1.98 9.30
N LEU A 255 -32.01 -2.11 9.96
CA LEU A 255 -32.76 -0.97 10.49
C LEU A 255 -32.00 -0.29 11.64
N GLN A 256 -31.44 -1.07 12.58
CA GLN A 256 -30.59 -0.57 13.66
C GLN A 256 -29.38 0.19 13.12
N ARG A 257 -28.65 -0.36 12.13
CA ARG A 257 -27.54 0.35 11.49
C ARG A 257 -27.97 1.64 10.78
N LYS A 258 -29.20 1.69 10.28
CA LYS A 258 -29.76 2.89 9.65
C LYS A 258 -30.13 3.93 10.71
N GLU A 259 -30.69 3.52 11.84
CA GLU A 259 -30.98 4.38 13.00
C GLU A 259 -29.69 4.93 13.62
N GLU A 260 -28.66 4.10 13.78
CA GLU A 260 -27.32 4.51 14.23
C GLU A 260 -26.67 5.53 13.28
N ARG A 261 -26.85 5.37 11.97
CA ARG A 261 -26.40 6.35 10.97
C ARG A 261 -27.20 7.65 11.02
N MET A 262 -28.50 7.58 11.25
CA MET A 262 -29.33 8.77 11.38
C MET A 262 -29.02 9.53 12.68
N SER A 263 -28.81 8.83 13.79
CA SER A 263 -28.47 9.46 15.08
C SER A 263 -27.05 10.07 15.10
N THR A 264 -26.10 9.46 14.38
CA THR A 264 -24.76 10.05 14.20
C THR A 264 -24.74 11.25 13.26
N CYS A 265 -25.69 11.36 12.33
CA CYS A 265 -25.85 12.54 11.47
C CYS A 265 -26.49 13.73 12.21
N ASP A 266 -27.40 13.49 13.17
CA ASP A 266 -27.99 14.57 13.99
C ASP A 266 -27.02 15.14 15.04
N GLY A 267 -25.98 14.38 15.43
CA GLY A 267 -24.95 14.82 16.38
C GLY A 267 -23.81 15.66 15.78
N ALA A 268 -23.73 15.80 14.45
CA ALA A 268 -22.60 16.44 13.77
C ALA A 268 -22.80 17.93 13.42
N SER A 269 -23.92 18.56 13.82
CA SER A 269 -24.20 19.98 13.50
C SER A 269 -23.94 20.99 14.63
N VAL A 270 -23.33 20.61 15.76
CA VAL A 270 -23.02 21.57 16.85
C VAL A 270 -21.61 21.38 17.38
N ILE A 271 -20.61 21.79 16.60
CA ILE A 271 -19.34 22.31 17.16
C ILE A 271 -19.06 23.64 16.49
N SER A 272 -19.51 24.67 17.20
CA SER A 272 -19.32 26.09 16.97
C SER A 272 -17.85 26.47 16.84
N LYS A 273 -17.56 27.27 15.80
CA LYS A 273 -16.48 28.25 15.81
C LYS A 273 -16.68 29.14 17.04
N ASP A 274 -15.75 29.10 17.99
CA ASP A 274 -15.38 30.19 18.90
C ASP A 274 -14.37 29.68 19.91
N SER A 275 -13.07 29.98 19.69
CA SER A 275 -12.11 30.35 20.75
C SER A 275 -10.66 30.32 20.23
N VAL A 276 -10.10 31.53 20.12
CA VAL A 276 -8.68 31.95 20.25
C VAL A 276 -7.68 31.50 19.18
#